data_AF-A0A960U215-F1
#
_entry.id   AF-A0A960U215-F1
#
_cell.length_a   1.000
_cell.length_b   1.000
_cell.length_c   1.000
_cell.angle_alpha   90.00
_cell.angle_beta   90.00
_cell.angle_gamma   90.00
#
_symmetry.space_group_name_H-M   'P 1'
#
loop_
_entity.id
_entity.type
_entity.pdbx_description
1 polymer ?
#
loop_
_entity_poly.entity_id
_entity_poly.type
_entity_poly.pdbx_seq_one_letter_code
_entity_poly.pdbx_strand_id
1 'polypeptide(L)'
;MKRLYENKLIYGGLLSVDEPHLVERYNKALKGFGLKPVKLKSFKIDMTGYSPEVADELDDPEYLDPNGVNRRFIILSPEQSELPVVHTQFSNTEELM
;
A
#
# COMPACT_ATOMS: atom_id res chain seq x y z
N MET A 1 -14.56 -11.75 -6.74
CA MET A 1 -13.23 -11.19 -6.40
C MET A 1 -12.10 -11.82 -7.20
N LYS A 2 -11.79 -13.13 -7.07
CA LYS A 2 -10.63 -13.78 -7.73
C LYS A 2 -10.41 -13.44 -9.22
N ARG A 3 -11.48 -13.48 -10.04
CA ARG A 3 -11.41 -13.13 -11.48
C ARG A 3 -10.96 -11.68 -11.75
N LEU A 4 -11.23 -10.75 -10.85
CA LEU A 4 -10.88 -9.34 -11.01
C LEU A 4 -9.38 -9.11 -10.73
N TYR A 5 -8.83 -9.79 -9.72
CA TYR A 5 -7.38 -9.83 -9.48
C TYR A 5 -6.63 -10.45 -10.67
N GLU A 6 -7.10 -11.61 -11.15
CA GLU A 6 -6.48 -12.34 -12.28
C GLU A 6 -6.45 -11.51 -13.57
N ASN A 7 -7.49 -10.71 -13.81
CA ASN A 7 -7.56 -9.82 -14.98
C ASN A 7 -6.99 -8.43 -14.72
N LYS A 8 -6.31 -8.19 -13.59
CA LYS A 8 -5.72 -6.89 -13.21
C LYS A 8 -6.73 -5.74 -13.14
N LEU A 9 -8.01 -6.05 -12.98
CA LEU A 9 -9.09 -5.06 -12.88
C LEU A 9 -9.23 -4.50 -11.45
N ILE A 10 -8.66 -5.19 -10.46
CA ILE A 10 -8.50 -4.70 -9.08
C ILE A 10 -7.08 -5.09 -8.62
N TYR A 11 -6.34 -4.13 -8.05
CA TYR A 11 -4.95 -4.30 -7.62
C TYR A 11 -3.99 -4.78 -8.73
N GLY A 12 -4.34 -4.48 -9.99
CA GLY A 12 -3.43 -4.64 -11.12
C GLY A 12 -2.37 -3.55 -11.10
N GLY A 13 -1.11 -3.88 -11.40
CA GLY A 13 -0.05 -2.87 -11.51
C GLY A 13 0.54 -2.41 -10.17
N LEU A 14 0.41 -3.20 -9.09
CA LEU A 14 1.12 -2.93 -7.84
C LEU A 14 2.61 -3.31 -7.93
N LEU A 15 3.45 -2.58 -7.20
CA LEU A 15 4.87 -2.85 -7.07
C LEU A 15 5.10 -3.95 -6.03
N SER A 16 5.89 -4.97 -6.39
CA SER A 16 6.25 -6.03 -5.44
C SER A 16 7.42 -5.58 -4.58
N VAL A 17 7.30 -5.81 -3.28
CA VAL A 17 8.32 -5.56 -2.26
C VAL A 17 8.72 -6.93 -1.71
N ASP A 18 9.85 -7.47 -2.15
CA ASP A 18 10.34 -8.79 -1.75
C ASP A 18 11.80 -8.78 -1.29
N GLU A 19 12.55 -7.69 -1.49
CA GLU A 19 13.87 -7.55 -0.89
C GLU A 19 13.78 -7.32 0.63
N PRO A 20 14.54 -8.08 1.45
CA PRO A 20 14.48 -7.98 2.92
C PRO A 20 14.68 -6.55 3.45
N HIS A 21 15.57 -5.77 2.84
CA HIS A 21 15.81 -4.40 3.27
C HIS A 21 14.64 -3.45 2.97
N LEU A 22 13.82 -3.72 1.95
CA LEU A 22 12.64 -2.90 1.63
C LEU A 22 11.52 -3.21 2.60
N VAL A 23 11.32 -4.50 2.92
CA VAL A 23 10.41 -4.95 3.97
C VAL A 23 10.76 -4.30 5.32
N GLU A 24 12.05 -4.27 5.68
CA GLU A 24 12.52 -3.60 6.90
C GLU A 24 12.25 -2.08 6.89
N ARG A 25 12.48 -1.40 5.76
CA ARG A 25 12.19 0.04 5.61
C ARG A 25 10.70 0.34 5.71
N TYR A 26 9.87 -0.50 5.09
CA TYR A 26 8.43 -0.40 5.19
C TYR A 26 7.95 -0.54 6.63
N ASN A 27 8.45 -1.57 7.33
CA ASN A 27 8.17 -1.78 8.75
C ASN A 27 8.64 -0.62 9.64
N LYS A 28 9.77 0.01 9.31
CA LYS A 28 10.23 1.22 9.99
C LYS A 28 9.26 2.39 9.80
N ALA A 29 8.68 2.55 8.61
CA ALA A 29 7.67 3.55 8.33
C ALA A 29 6.35 3.27 9.09
N LEU A 30 5.88 2.02 9.09
CA LEU A 30 4.71 1.61 9.90
C LEU A 30 4.90 1.97 11.37
N LYS A 31 6.07 1.65 11.94
CA LYS A 31 6.41 2.01 13.32
C LYS A 31 6.41 3.54 13.54
N GLY A 32 6.88 4.31 12.57
CA GLY A 32 6.83 5.77 12.58
C GLY A 32 5.39 6.32 12.65
N PHE A 33 4.43 5.61 12.08
CA PHE A 33 2.99 5.93 12.17
C PHE A 33 2.31 5.40 13.44
N GLY A 34 3.05 4.74 14.34
CA GLY A 34 2.51 4.11 15.54
C GLY A 34 1.83 2.76 15.28
N LEU A 35 2.00 2.20 14.07
CA LEU A 35 1.45 0.90 13.68
C LEU A 35 2.41 -0.23 14.05
N LYS A 36 1.88 -1.45 14.14
CA LYS A 36 2.68 -2.64 14.39
C LYS A 36 3.45 -3.02 13.12
N PRO A 37 4.71 -3.47 13.22
CA PRO A 37 5.41 -4.04 12.08
C PRO A 37 4.76 -5.37 11.67
N VAL A 38 4.78 -5.65 10.38
CA VAL A 38 4.31 -6.91 9.80
C VAL A 38 5.42 -7.96 9.71
N LYS A 39 5.03 -9.22 9.67
CA LYS A 39 5.88 -10.42 9.56
C LYS A 39 5.92 -10.99 8.13
N LEU A 40 5.18 -10.39 7.19
CA LEU A 40 5.23 -10.72 5.78
C LEU A 40 6.67 -10.65 5.24
N LYS A 41 7.05 -11.66 4.45
CA LYS A 41 8.34 -11.69 3.75
C LYS A 41 8.32 -10.92 2.44
N SER A 42 7.15 -10.78 1.84
CA SER A 42 6.92 -10.00 0.64
C SER A 42 5.47 -9.55 0.58
N PHE A 43 5.22 -8.44 -0.08
CA PHE A 43 3.87 -7.91 -0.30
C PHE A 43 3.88 -6.95 -1.50
N LYS A 44 2.70 -6.52 -1.94
CA LYS A 44 2.56 -5.55 -3.03
C LYS A 44 2.01 -4.23 -2.54
N ILE A 45 2.57 -3.14 -3.04
CA ILE A 45 2.17 -1.77 -2.70
C ILE A 45 1.68 -1.00 -3.92
N ASP A 46 0.79 -0.04 -3.68
CA ASP A 46 0.32 0.92 -4.66
C ASP A 46 1.20 2.19 -4.69
N MET A 47 0.79 3.20 -5.45
CA MET A 47 1.48 4.49 -5.54
C MET A 47 1.75 5.13 -4.18
N THR A 48 0.78 5.02 -3.27
CA THR A 48 0.84 5.64 -1.94
C THR A 48 1.59 4.78 -0.91
N GLY A 49 1.90 3.53 -1.25
CA GLY A 49 2.49 2.56 -0.35
C GLY A 49 1.46 1.66 0.36
N TYR A 50 0.18 1.74 0.00
CA TYR A 50 -0.87 0.88 0.53
C TYR A 50 -0.73 -0.55 0.00
N SER A 51 -0.85 -1.52 0.88
CA SER A 51 -0.82 -2.95 0.57
C SER A 51 -2.06 -3.65 1.14
N PRO A 52 -2.84 -4.34 0.31
CA PRO A 52 -3.93 -5.19 0.77
C PRO A 52 -3.46 -6.30 1.71
N GLU A 53 -2.28 -6.86 1.47
CA GLU A 53 -1.72 -7.94 2.28
C GLU A 53 -1.31 -7.45 3.68
N VAL A 54 -0.77 -6.24 3.76
CA VAL A 54 -0.47 -5.58 5.04
C VAL A 54 -1.75 -5.23 5.80
N ALA A 55 -2.75 -4.71 5.09
CA ALA A 55 -4.07 -4.41 5.68
C ALA A 55 -4.70 -5.67 6.29
N ASP A 56 -4.65 -6.80 5.56
CA ASP A 56 -5.15 -8.09 6.03
C ASP A 56 -4.37 -8.60 7.26
N GLU A 57 -3.04 -8.43 7.32
CA GLU A 57 -2.25 -8.85 8.49
C GLU A 57 -2.50 -7.95 9.72
N LEU A 58 -2.74 -6.66 9.51
CA LEU A 58 -3.03 -5.71 10.58
C LEU A 58 -4.48 -5.76 11.06
N ASP A 59 -5.37 -6.46 10.33
CA ASP A 59 -6.82 -6.42 10.51
C ASP A 59 -7.34 -4.96 10.46
N ASP A 60 -6.75 -4.15 9.58
CA ASP A 60 -7.03 -2.71 9.44
C ASP A 60 -6.96 -2.28 7.96
N PRO A 61 -8.09 -2.26 7.25
CA PRO A 61 -8.18 -1.78 5.87
C PRO A 61 -7.77 -0.31 5.67
N GLU A 62 -7.82 0.50 6.73
CA GLU A 62 -7.60 1.95 6.67
C GLU A 62 -6.25 2.34 7.32
N TYR A 63 -5.31 1.41 7.48
CA TYR A 63 -4.07 1.63 8.25
C TYR A 63 -3.21 2.80 7.73
N LEU A 64 -3.28 3.11 6.43
CA LEU A 64 -2.65 4.30 5.84
C LEU A 64 -3.59 5.48 5.63
N ASP A 65 -4.89 5.34 5.83
CA ASP A 65 -5.86 6.41 5.68
C ASP A 65 -6.85 6.45 6.87
N PRO A 66 -6.39 6.77 8.08
CA PRO A 66 -7.21 6.61 9.28
C PRO A 66 -8.49 7.45 9.21
N ASN A 67 -9.65 6.79 9.35
CA ASN A 67 -10.98 7.37 9.19
C ASN A 67 -11.26 7.93 7.77
N GLY A 68 -10.46 7.54 6.77
CA GLY A 68 -10.62 7.91 5.37
C GLY A 68 -10.33 9.38 5.03
N VAL A 69 -9.73 10.16 5.94
CA VAL A 69 -9.58 11.63 5.80
C VAL A 69 -8.14 12.13 5.90
N ASN A 70 -7.14 11.25 6.04
CA ASN A 70 -5.74 11.63 6.23
C ASN A 70 -4.78 10.57 5.69
N ARG A 71 -4.72 10.46 4.36
CA ARG A 71 -3.82 9.51 3.70
C ARG A 71 -2.36 9.78 4.01
N ARG A 72 -1.69 8.75 4.50
CA ARG A 72 -0.26 8.69 4.80
C ARG A 72 0.43 7.89 3.70
N PHE A 73 1.61 8.34 3.32
CA PHE A 73 2.35 7.75 2.22
C PHE A 73 3.60 7.03 2.73
N ILE A 74 3.88 5.86 2.17
CA ILE A 74 5.15 5.15 2.32
C ILE A 74 5.79 5.04 0.94
N ILE A 75 6.84 5.83 0.71
CA ILE A 75 7.58 5.83 -0.55
C ILE A 75 8.88 5.05 -0.38
N LEU A 76 8.99 3.94 -1.10
CA LEU A 76 10.14 3.04 -1.17
C LEU A 76 10.90 3.15 -2.50
N SER A 77 10.21 3.44 -3.61
CA SER A 77 10.79 3.50 -4.96
C SER A 77 10.19 4.65 -5.78
N PRO A 78 10.96 5.32 -6.64
CA PRO A 78 10.42 6.25 -7.65
C PRO A 78 9.39 5.61 -8.58
N GLU A 79 9.50 4.30 -8.83
CA GLU A 79 8.55 3.56 -9.67
C GLU A 79 7.11 3.59 -9.13
N GLN A 80 6.92 3.98 -7.86
CA GLN A 80 5.59 4.16 -7.29
C GLN A 80 4.77 5.24 -8.00
N SER A 81 5.40 6.26 -8.61
CA SER A 81 4.66 7.36 -9.26
C SER A 81 3.80 6.92 -10.44
N GLU A 82 4.11 5.77 -11.05
CA GLU A 82 3.40 5.23 -12.22
C GLU A 82 2.38 4.15 -11.85
N LEU A 83 2.24 3.84 -10.55
CA LEU A 83 1.31 2.81 -10.09
C LEU A 83 -0.09 3.42 -9.92
N PRO A 84 -1.15 2.62 -10.02
CA PRO A 84 -2.47 3.11 -9.66
C PRO A 84 -2.55 3.37 -8.16
N VAL A 85 -3.40 4.31 -7.77
CA VAL A 85 -3.81 4.46 -6.38
C VAL A 85 -4.99 3.56 -6.13
N VAL A 86 -4.86 2.70 -5.13
CA VAL A 86 -5.94 1.80 -4.74
C VAL A 86 -6.53 2.27 -3.41
N HIS A 87 -7.71 1.76 -3.09
CA HIS A 87 -8.39 2.05 -1.83
C HIS A 87 -8.65 3.55 -1.60
N THR A 88 -9.37 4.23 -2.50
CA THR A 88 -9.72 5.66 -2.37
C THR A 88 -11.13 5.85 -1.80
N GLN A 89 -11.28 6.76 -0.83
CA GLN A 89 -12.58 7.16 -0.25
C GLN A 89 -13.18 8.36 -1.00
N PHE A 90 -12.32 9.27 -1.49
CA PHE A 90 -12.71 10.45 -2.23
C PHE A 90 -12.18 10.40 -3.65
N SER A 91 -12.86 11.11 -4.56
CA SER A 91 -12.34 11.35 -5.90
C SER A 91 -11.03 12.15 -5.82
N ASN A 92 -10.03 11.70 -6.57
CA ASN A 92 -8.70 12.27 -6.61
C ASN A 92 -8.30 12.51 -8.07
N THR A 93 -7.60 13.62 -8.33
CA THR A 93 -6.94 13.86 -9.62
C THR A 93 -5.55 13.23 -9.54
N GLU A 94 -5.29 12.22 -10.37
CA GLU A 94 -4.03 11.46 -10.37
C GLU A 94 -2.81 12.39 -10.49
N GLU A 95 -2.87 13.40 -11.35
CA GLU A 95 -1.80 14.40 -11.54
C GLU A 95 -1.46 15.24 -10.30
N LEU A 96 -2.32 15.24 -9.26
CA LEU A 96 -2.14 16.01 -8.04
C LEU A 96 -1.71 15.18 -6.83
N MET A 97 -1.54 13.87 -7.00
CA MET A 97 -1.08 12.96 -5.93
C MET A 97 0.35 12.50 -6.17
#